data_AF-A0A947X4K8-F1
#
_entry.id   AF-A0A947X4K8-F1
#
_cell.length_a   1.000
_cell.length_b   1.000
_cell.length_c   1.000
_cell.angle_alpha   90.00
_cell.angle_beta   90.00
_cell.angle_gamma   90.00
#
_symmetry.space_group_name_H-M   'P 1'
#
loop_
_entity.id
_entity.type
_entity.pdbx_description
1 polymer ?
#
loop_
_entity_poly.entity_id
_entity_poly.type
_entity_poly.pdbx_seq_one_letter_code
_entity_poly.pdbx_strand_id
1 'polypeptide(L)' 'MRASFLLPALVLVPALTACGPSDNDPGPGGVTVGEARALDEAAAMIDERQTPAEALAEQPSAGPGPASAPEPTPQGKDE' A
#
# COMPACT_ATOMS: atom_id res chain seq x y z
N MET A 1 8.25 40.84 29.94
CA MET A 1 9.39 40.15 29.29
C MET A 1 9.19 38.66 29.02
N ARG A 2 8.20 37.96 29.60
CA ARG A 2 7.98 36.52 29.31
C ARG A 2 7.28 36.23 27.97
N ALA A 3 6.58 37.22 27.40
CA ALA A 3 5.83 37.06 26.15
C ALA A 3 6.71 37.06 24.89
N SER A 4 7.92 37.64 24.94
CA SER A 4 8.80 37.75 23.77
C SER A 4 9.46 36.43 23.36
N PHE A 5 9.53 35.44 24.27
CA PHE A 5 10.07 34.11 23.95
C PHE A 5 9.01 33.14 23.40
N LEU A 6 7.71 33.49 23.45
CA LEU A 6 6.64 32.66 22.88
C LEU A 6 6.47 32.85 21.36
N LEU A 7 6.89 34.00 20.83
CA LEU A 7 6.77 34.32 19.40
C LEU A 7 7.55 33.36 18.47
N PRO A 8 8.82 32.99 18.73
CA PRO A 8 9.55 32.05 17.86
C PRO A 8 9.07 30.60 18.02
N ALA A 9 8.56 30.22 19.21
CA ALA A 9 8.05 28.88 19.46
C ALA A 9 6.78 28.59 18.66
N LEU A 10 5.90 29.57 18.47
CA LEU A 10 4.66 29.40 17.71
C LEU A 10 4.90 29.22 16.20
N VAL A 11 6.00 29.76 15.67
CA VAL A 11 6.36 29.67 14.24
C VAL A 11 7.09 28.35 13.92
N LEU A 12 7.74 27.72 14.91
CA LEU A 12 8.46 26.46 14.69
C LEU A 12 7.55 25.22 14.59
N VAL A 13 6.37 25.23 15.21
CA VAL A 13 5.44 24.08 15.23
C VAL A 13 5.02 23.59 13.83
N PRO A 14 4.63 24.43 12.86
CA PRO A 14 4.23 23.94 11.53
C PRO A 14 5.41 23.43 10.68
N ALA A 15 6.65 23.79 10.99
CA ALA A 15 7.81 23.30 10.23
C ALA A 15 8.06 21.79 10.44
N LEU A 16 7.59 21.22 11.56
CA LEU A 16 7.72 19.80 11.83
C LEU A 16 6.69 18.94 11.07
N THR A 17 5.56 19.51 10.62
CA THR A 17 4.55 18.74 9.86
C THR A 17 4.96 18.50 8.41
N ALA A 18 6.06 19.11 7.96
CA ALA A 18 6.66 18.87 6.65
C ALA A 18 7.62 17.67 6.61
N CYS A 19 7.92 17.05 7.76
CA CYS A 19 8.80 15.88 7.87
C CYS A 19 7.99 14.58 7.92
N GLY A 20 7.15 14.37 6.91
CA GLY A 20 6.37 13.15 6.71
C GLY A 20 6.48 12.70 5.25
N PRO A 21 6.31 11.39 4.97
CA PRO A 21 6.34 10.88 3.60
C PRO A 21 5.25 11.58 2.77
N SER A 22 5.65 12.11 1.62
CA SER A 22 4.73 12.60 0.60
C SER A 22 3.87 11.45 0.09
N ASP A 23 2.67 11.74 -0.43
CA ASP A 23 1.77 10.70 -0.93
C ASP A 23 2.40 9.83 -2.05
N ASN A 24 3.40 10.38 -2.75
CA ASN A 24 4.13 9.72 -3.83
C ASN A 24 5.49 9.14 -3.40
N ASP A 25 5.87 9.30 -2.12
CA ASP A 25 7.13 8.74 -1.63
C ASP A 25 6.99 7.22 -1.52
N PRO A 26 8.01 6.44 -1.96
CA PRO A 26 7.98 4.99 -1.83
C PRO A 26 7.91 4.60 -0.36
N GLY A 27 6.80 3.98 0.04
CA GLY A 27 6.60 3.43 1.36
C GLY A 27 7.19 2.02 1.52
N PRO A 28 7.17 1.47 2.74
CA PRO A 28 7.55 0.09 2.98
C PRO A 28 6.69 -0.87 2.14
N GLY A 29 7.33 -1.79 1.44
CA GLY A 29 6.66 -2.68 0.47
C GLY A 29 6.69 -2.18 -0.98
N GLY A 30 7.30 -1.02 -1.25
CA GLY A 30 7.47 -0.49 -2.61
C GLY A 30 6.22 0.18 -3.18
N VAL A 31 5.20 0.39 -2.34
CA VAL A 31 3.97 1.13 -2.66
C VAL A 31 4.03 2.51 -2.05
N THR A 32 3.51 3.51 -2.74
CA THR A 32 3.37 4.87 -2.20
C THR A 32 2.27 4.94 -1.14
N VAL A 33 2.27 5.98 -0.33
CA VAL A 33 1.24 6.19 0.69
C VAL A 33 -0.14 6.35 0.05
N GLY A 34 -0.21 7.04 -1.10
CA GLY A 34 -1.43 7.19 -1.88
C GLY A 34 -1.93 5.86 -2.44
N GLU A 35 -1.03 5.01 -2.95
CA GLU A 35 -1.37 3.67 -3.43
C GLU A 35 -1.91 2.79 -2.29
N ALA A 36 -1.23 2.75 -1.15
CA ALA A 36 -1.67 1.97 0.01
C ALA A 36 -3.09 2.38 0.45
N ARG A 37 -3.36 3.68 0.53
CA ARG A 37 -4.69 4.20 0.86
C ARG A 37 -5.78 3.80 -0.14
N ALA A 38 -5.45 3.79 -1.44
CA ALA A 38 -6.38 3.36 -2.47
C ALA A 38 -6.70 1.86 -2.39
N LEU A 39 -5.70 1.03 -2.02
CA LEU A 39 -5.91 -0.39 -1.77
C LEU A 39 -6.81 -0.64 -0.56
N ASP A 40 -6.63 0.10 0.53
CA ASP A 40 -7.47 -0.01 1.73
C ASP A 40 -8.93 0.37 1.45
N GLU A 41 -9.16 1.42 0.65
CA GLU A 41 -10.51 1.82 0.22
C GLU A 41 -11.17 0.71 -0.61
N ALA A 42 -10.42 0.09 -1.52
CA ALA A 42 -10.92 -1.03 -2.31
C ALA A 42 -11.29 -2.23 -1.43
N ALA A 43 -10.48 -2.54 -0.41
CA ALA A 43 -10.78 -3.60 0.55
C ALA A 43 -12.06 -3.31 1.34
N ALA A 44 -12.24 -2.06 1.80
CA ALA A 44 -13.46 -1.65 2.51
C ALA A 44 -14.73 -1.87 1.65
N MET A 45 -14.67 -1.57 0.35
CA MET A 45 -15.80 -1.84 -0.57
C MET A 45 -16.11 -3.33 -0.73
N ILE A 46 -15.13 -4.22 -0.54
CA ILE A 46 -15.34 -5.67 -0.58
C ILE A 46 -15.99 -6.14 0.73
N ASP A 47 -15.51 -5.63 1.87
CA ASP A 47 -16.07 -5.95 3.19
C ASP A 47 -17.53 -5.50 3.31
N GLU A 48 -17.86 -4.30 2.80
CA GLU A 48 -19.23 -3.79 2.74
C GLU A 48 -20.17 -4.68 1.90
N ARG A 49 -19.61 -5.32 0.86
CA ARG A 49 -20.36 -6.23 -0.03
C ARG A 49 -20.44 -7.66 0.49
N GLN A 50 -20.05 -7.88 1.76
CA GLN A 50 -19.95 -9.17 2.45
C GLN A 50 -20.46 -10.34 1.62
N THR A 51 -19.53 -10.94 0.85
CA THR A 51 -19.83 -12.04 -0.06
C THR A 51 -20.49 -13.15 0.76
N PRO A 52 -21.73 -13.56 0.45
CA PRO A 52 -22.42 -14.55 1.25
C PRO A 52 -21.58 -15.84 1.33
N ALA A 53 -21.56 -16.48 2.50
CA ALA A 53 -20.67 -17.62 2.77
C ALA A 53 -20.85 -18.78 1.77
N GLU A 54 -22.03 -18.90 1.17
CA GLU A 54 -22.32 -19.84 0.08
C GLU A 54 -21.50 -19.59 -1.20
N ALA A 55 -21.16 -18.33 -1.52
CA ALA A 55 -20.26 -18.00 -2.63
C ALA A 55 -18.78 -18.28 -2.32
N LEU A 56 -18.40 -18.39 -1.04
CA LEU A 56 -17.07 -18.82 -0.61
C LEU A 56 -16.96 -20.36 -0.52
N ALA A 57 -18.08 -21.06 -0.26
CA ALA A 57 -18.14 -22.51 -0.16
C ALA A 57 -18.02 -23.23 -1.53
N GLU A 58 -18.28 -22.51 -2.63
CA GLU A 58 -18.19 -23.02 -4.00
C GLU A 58 -16.83 -22.73 -4.66
N GLN A 59 -15.77 -22.53 -3.88
CA GLN A 59 -14.41 -22.68 -4.39
C GLN A 59 -14.09 -24.17 -4.34
N PRO A 60 -14.05 -24.90 -5.48
CA PRO A 60 -13.44 -26.21 -5.46
C PRO A 60 -12.01 -25.95 -5.01
N SER A 61 -11.60 -26.57 -3.90
CA SER A 61 -10.21 -26.55 -3.48
C SER A 61 -9.38 -26.88 -4.70
N ALA A 62 -8.66 -25.87 -5.23
CA ALA A 62 -7.56 -26.14 -6.11
C ALA A 62 -6.58 -26.94 -5.26
N GLY A 63 -6.71 -28.28 -5.33
CA GLY A 63 -5.66 -29.18 -4.92
C GLY A 63 -4.36 -28.78 -5.62
N PRO A 64 -3.20 -29.30 -5.19
CA PRO A 64 -1.90 -28.87 -5.71
C PRO A 64 -1.87 -28.88 -7.24
N GLY A 65 -2.12 -27.71 -7.85
CA GLY A 65 -2.02 -27.49 -9.28
C GLY A 65 -0.54 -27.48 -9.61
N PRO A 66 -0.14 -28.08 -10.74
CA PRO A 66 1.25 -28.39 -10.99
C PRO A 66 2.07 -27.11 -11.00
N ALA A 67 3.29 -27.21 -10.50
CA ALA A 67 4.38 -26.34 -10.91
C ALA A 67 4.34 -26.20 -12.44
N SER A 68 3.81 -25.08 -12.91
CA SER A 68 3.99 -24.60 -14.27
C SER A 68 4.38 -23.13 -14.12
N ALA A 69 5.55 -22.94 -13.52
CA ALA A 69 6.40 -21.89 -14.03
C ALA A 69 6.58 -22.18 -15.54
N PRO A 70 6.33 -21.23 -16.45
CA PRO A 70 6.90 -21.37 -17.77
C PRO A 70 8.41 -21.51 -17.57
N GLU A 71 8.92 -22.66 -17.99
CA GLU A 71 10.34 -22.92 -18.19
C GLU A 71 10.97 -21.68 -18.85
N PRO A 72 12.01 -21.06 -18.27
CA PRO A 72 12.70 -19.99 -18.96
C PRO A 72 13.32 -20.61 -20.21
N THR A 73 12.75 -20.30 -21.37
CA THR A 73 13.40 -20.53 -22.65
C THR A 73 14.78 -19.88 -22.57
N PRO A 74 15.87 -20.59 -22.92
CA PRO A 74 17.17 -19.96 -23.04
C PRO A 74 17.06 -18.93 -24.17
N GLN A 75 16.91 -17.66 -23.82
CA GLN A 75 17.12 -16.59 -24.79
C GLN A 75 18.56 -16.68 -25.24
N GLY A 76 18.74 -17.09 -26.49
CA GLY A 76 20.01 -17.01 -27.17
C GLY A 76 20.53 -15.59 -27.05
N LYS A 77 21.71 -15.48 -26.44
CA LYS A 77 22.78 -14.60 -26.91
C LYS A 77 22.71 -14.57 -28.44
N ASP A 78 22.42 -13.40 -29.03
CA ASP A 78 22.93 -12.89 -30.32
C ASP A 78 22.17 -11.58 -30.69
N GLU A 79 22.70 -10.42 -30.28
CA GLU A 79 23.00 -9.24 -31.14
C GLU A 79 23.65 -8.10 -30.33
#